data_AF-H2J5P5-F1
#
_entry.id   AF-H2J5P5-F1
#
_cell.length_a   1.000
_cell.length_b   1.000
_cell.length_c   1.000
_cell.angle_alpha   90.00
_cell.angle_beta   90.00
_cell.angle_gamma   90.00
#
_symmetry.space_group_name_H-M   'P 1'
#
loop_
_entity.id
_entity.type
_entity.pdbx_description
1 polymer ?
#
loop_
_entity_poly.entity_id
_entity_poly.type
_entity_poly.pdbx_seq_one_letter_code
_entity_poly.pdbx_strand_id
1 'polypeptide(L)'
;MNSEDVEDTEYNISPFYLARKKLITELFKKPKNFKEFVFNYFKLSDEEMKVFDMFLKNCVRYDIKWPITPYPKGKVRDFALKYGLGYKRVALGYYFFEDDERILLDNIIERFLK
;
A
#
# COMPACT_ATOMS: atom_id res chain seq x y z
N MET A 1 15.39 27.65 1.78
CA MET A 1 14.86 27.27 0.45
C MET A 1 13.53 26.63 0.68
N ASN A 2 12.46 27.29 0.23
CA ASN A 2 11.10 26.76 0.28
C ASN A 2 11.02 25.56 -0.68
N SER A 3 10.33 24.50 -0.24
CA SER A 3 10.18 23.22 -0.94
C SER A 3 9.00 23.21 -1.92
N GLU A 4 8.58 24.38 -2.37
CA GLU A 4 7.57 24.57 -3.41
C GLU A 4 8.34 25.12 -4.61
N ASP A 5 8.05 24.60 -5.80
CA ASP A 5 8.66 24.98 -7.08
C ASP A 5 9.94 24.22 -7.45
N VAL A 6 9.88 22.88 -7.40
CA VAL A 6 10.56 22.11 -8.46
C VAL A 6 9.67 22.25 -9.69
N GLU A 7 10.00 23.18 -10.56
CA GLU A 7 9.38 23.32 -11.88
C GLU A 7 9.38 21.95 -12.57
N ASP A 8 8.17 21.41 -12.75
CA ASP A 8 7.89 20.22 -13.55
C ASP A 8 8.32 20.52 -15.00
N THR A 9 9.60 20.28 -15.28
CA THR A 9 10.11 20.22 -16.64
C THR A 9 9.29 19.20 -17.42
N GLU A 10 8.89 19.61 -18.62
CA GLU A 10 7.87 19.10 -19.53
C GLU A 10 8.12 17.64 -20.01
N TYR A 11 8.21 16.70 -19.08
CA TYR A 11 8.05 15.30 -19.40
C TYR A 11 6.57 15.08 -19.67
N ASN A 12 6.26 14.45 -20.81
CA ASN A 12 4.93 13.98 -21.17
C ASN A 12 4.52 12.81 -20.25
N ILE A 13 4.44 13.08 -18.94
CA ILE A 13 4.17 12.11 -17.91
C ILE A 13 2.71 11.70 -18.06
N SER A 14 2.49 10.40 -18.28
CA SER A 14 1.14 9.88 -18.45
C SER A 14 0.22 10.31 -17.29
N PRO A 15 -0.98 10.83 -17.57
CA PRO A 15 -1.97 11.13 -16.53
C PRO A 15 -2.26 9.93 -15.61
N PHE A 16 -2.16 8.70 -16.13
CA PHE A 16 -2.30 7.47 -15.35
C PHE A 16 -1.19 7.29 -14.32
N TYR A 17 0.04 7.68 -14.64
CA TYR A 17 1.16 7.63 -13.71
C TYR A 17 0.98 8.64 -12.58
N LEU A 18 0.63 9.89 -12.91
CA LEU A 18 0.35 10.93 -11.92
C LEU A 18 -0.80 10.54 -10.98
N ALA A 19 -1.89 10.00 -11.54
CA ALA A 19 -3.03 9.52 -10.77
C ALA A 19 -2.63 8.38 -9.82
N ARG A 20 -1.82 7.40 -10.28
CA ARG A 20 -1.33 6.31 -9.43
C ARG A 20 -0.41 6.80 -8.31
N LYS A 21 0.50 7.72 -8.60
CA LYS A 21 1.36 8.35 -7.60
C LYS A 21 0.51 9.04 -6.53
N LYS A 22 -0.49 9.83 -6.95
CA LYS A 22 -1.43 10.50 -6.04
C LYS A 22 -2.20 9.51 -5.16
N LEU A 23 -2.68 8.41 -5.72
CA LEU A 23 -3.40 7.37 -4.97
C LEU A 23 -2.54 6.73 -3.88
N ILE A 24 -1.27 6.41 -4.16
CA ILE A 24 -0.35 5.89 -3.14
C ILE A 24 -0.09 6.93 -2.05
N THR A 25 0.08 8.22 -2.41
CA THR A 25 0.21 9.29 -1.41
C THR A 25 -1.03 9.37 -0.52
N GLU A 26 -2.24 9.19 -1.06
CA GLU A 26 -3.48 9.15 -0.29
C GLU A 26 -3.59 7.92 0.64
N LEU A 27 -2.91 6.81 0.34
CA LEU A 27 -2.80 5.67 1.28
C LEU A 27 -2.02 6.05 2.53
N PHE A 28 -0.94 6.83 2.35
CA PHE A 28 -0.02 7.24 3.40
C PHE A 28 -0.23 8.70 3.83
N LYS A 29 -1.44 9.23 3.71
CA LYS A 29 -1.75 10.63 4.09
C LYS A 29 -1.72 10.86 5.60
N LYS A 30 -2.09 9.84 6.38
CA LYS A 30 -2.07 9.86 7.85
C LYS A 30 -1.52 8.53 8.39
N PRO A 31 -0.28 8.15 8.02
CA PRO A 31 0.25 6.85 8.37
C PRO A 31 0.67 6.84 9.84
N LYS A 32 0.53 5.67 10.47
CA LYS A 32 1.17 5.38 11.76
C LYS A 32 2.48 4.65 11.48
N ASN A 33 3.49 4.86 12.32
CA ASN A 33 4.77 4.13 12.26
C ASN A 33 5.45 4.16 10.87
N PHE A 34 5.34 5.27 10.13
CA PHE A 34 5.81 5.35 8.74
C PHE A 34 7.30 5.08 8.56
N LYS A 35 8.15 5.55 9.49
CA LYS A 35 9.60 5.27 9.44
C LYS A 35 9.89 3.78 9.52
N GLU A 36 9.21 3.08 10.41
CA GLU A 36 9.31 1.63 10.56
C GLU A 36 8.80 0.90 9.31
N PHE A 37 7.67 1.36 8.75
CA PHE A 37 7.14 0.84 7.49
C PHE A 37 8.18 0.90 6.37
N VAL A 38 8.79 2.07 6.17
CA VAL A 38 9.81 2.30 5.14
C VAL A 38 11.05 1.44 5.40
N PHE A 39 11.49 1.34 6.65
CA PHE A 39 12.62 0.50 7.01
C PHE A 39 12.37 -0.98 6.73
N ASN A 40 11.19 -1.50 7.08
CA ASN A 40 10.80 -2.88 6.79
C ASN A 40 10.63 -3.11 5.29
N TYR A 41 10.13 -2.13 4.54
CA TYR A 41 10.01 -2.18 3.09
C TYR A 41 11.36 -2.35 2.41
N PHE A 42 12.38 -1.58 2.80
CA PHE A 42 13.72 -1.69 2.20
C PHE A 42 14.48 -2.98 2.58
N LYS A 43 13.95 -3.81 3.49
CA LYS A 43 14.50 -5.13 3.81
C LYS A 43 13.94 -6.25 2.94
N LEU A 44 12.91 -5.97 2.15
CA LEU A 44 12.31 -6.96 1.27
C LEU A 44 13.27 -7.30 0.13
N SER A 45 13.25 -8.55 -0.32
CA SER A 45 13.90 -8.94 -1.58
C SER A 45 13.18 -8.32 -2.78
N ASP A 46 13.81 -8.32 -3.95
CA ASP A 46 13.20 -7.78 -5.17
C ASP A 46 11.86 -8.46 -5.52
N GLU A 47 11.74 -9.76 -5.24
CA GLU A 47 10.51 -10.51 -5.46
C GLU A 47 9.42 -10.13 -4.45
N GLU A 48 9.78 -10.04 -3.17
CA GLU A 48 8.88 -9.63 -2.11
C GLU A 48 8.38 -8.20 -2.31
N MET A 49 9.27 -7.30 -2.73
CA MET A 49 8.95 -5.91 -3.01
C MET A 49 7.96 -5.80 -4.18
N LYS A 50 8.12 -6.60 -5.25
CA LYS A 50 7.14 -6.64 -6.36
C LYS A 50 5.75 -7.06 -5.89
N VAL A 51 5.65 -8.10 -5.07
CA VAL A 51 4.37 -8.58 -4.52
C VAL A 51 3.76 -7.54 -3.59
N PHE A 52 4.57 -6.95 -2.71
CA PHE A 52 4.09 -5.94 -1.78
C PHE A 52 3.65 -4.66 -2.49
N ASP A 53 4.35 -4.23 -3.53
CA ASP A 53 3.94 -3.12 -4.38
C ASP A 53 2.59 -3.39 -5.06
N MET A 54 2.38 -4.61 -5.56
CA MET A 54 1.10 -5.01 -6.14
C MET A 54 -0.02 -4.95 -5.10
N PHE A 55 0.26 -5.40 -3.87
CA PHE A 55 -0.66 -5.30 -2.75
C PHE A 55 -1.03 -3.83 -2.43
N LEU A 56 -0.04 -2.94 -2.28
CA LEU A 56 -0.28 -1.52 -2.00
C LEU A 56 -1.05 -0.82 -3.11
N LYS A 57 -0.74 -1.14 -4.38
CA LYS A 57 -1.47 -0.64 -5.55
C LYS A 57 -2.94 -1.07 -5.51
N ASN A 58 -3.23 -2.32 -5.14
CA ASN A 58 -4.60 -2.80 -5.04
C ASN A 58 -5.34 -2.25 -3.80
N CYS A 59 -4.63 -1.88 -2.73
CA CYS A 59 -5.24 -1.19 -1.59
C CYS A 59 -5.89 0.15 -1.99
N VAL A 60 -5.31 0.86 -2.96
CA VAL A 60 -5.82 2.18 -3.41
C VAL A 60 -6.66 2.11 -4.69
N ARG A 61 -6.58 0.99 -5.44
CA ARG A 61 -7.28 0.81 -6.72
C ARG A 61 -8.80 0.95 -6.59
N TYR A 62 -9.35 0.59 -5.44
CA TYR A 62 -10.79 0.49 -5.21
C TYR A 62 -11.31 1.51 -4.20
N ASP A 63 -10.74 2.71 -4.17
CA ASP A 63 -11.27 3.86 -3.40
C ASP A 63 -12.56 4.42 -4.04
N ILE A 64 -13.49 3.52 -4.34
CA ILE A 64 -14.79 3.72 -4.95
C ILE A 64 -15.85 3.30 -3.90
N LYS A 65 -17.04 3.90 -3.96
CA LYS A 65 -18.19 3.47 -3.16
C LYS A 65 -18.63 2.07 -3.58
N TRP A 66 -18.08 1.07 -2.90
CA TRP A 66 -18.56 -0.30 -2.99
C TRP A 66 -19.77 -0.49 -2.06
N PRO A 67 -20.78 -1.29 -2.48
CA PRO A 67 -21.89 -1.67 -1.61
C PRO A 67 -21.43 -2.60 -0.47
N ILE A 68 -20.23 -3.19 -0.60
CA ILE A 68 -19.61 -4.05 0.39
C ILE A 68 -18.48 -3.33 1.12
N THR A 69 -18.37 -3.60 2.42
CA THR A 69 -17.27 -3.12 3.26
C THR A 69 -16.53 -4.32 3.84
N PRO A 70 -15.59 -4.93 3.08
CA PRO A 70 -14.81 -6.05 3.57
C PRO A 70 -13.98 -5.62 4.79
N TYR A 71 -13.93 -6.49 5.79
CA TYR A 71 -13.17 -6.27 7.01
C TYR A 71 -12.08 -7.34 7.12
N PRO A 72 -10.80 -6.94 7.20
CA PRO A 72 -9.70 -7.90 7.33
C PRO A 72 -9.73 -8.54 8.72
N LYS A 73 -9.17 -9.75 8.84
CA LYS A 73 -9.06 -10.48 10.10
C LYS A 73 -7.61 -10.87 10.39
N GLY A 74 -7.31 -11.19 11.65
CA GLY A 74 -5.99 -11.62 12.10
C GLY A 74 -4.88 -10.64 11.73
N LYS A 75 -3.74 -11.16 11.28
CA LYS A 75 -2.54 -10.38 10.91
C LYS A 75 -2.81 -9.24 9.93
N VAL A 76 -3.73 -9.41 8.98
CA VAL A 76 -4.05 -8.36 7.99
C VAL A 76 -4.72 -7.16 8.67
N ARG A 77 -5.62 -7.42 9.64
CA ARG A 77 -6.24 -6.37 10.45
C ARG A 77 -5.22 -5.66 11.32
N ASP A 78 -4.36 -6.42 11.96
CA ASP A 78 -3.37 -5.89 12.91
C ASP A 78 -2.32 -5.05 12.16
N PHE A 79 -1.97 -5.44 10.94
CA PHE A 79 -1.09 -4.67 10.05
C PHE A 79 -1.74 -3.33 9.66
N ALA A 80 -3.00 -3.37 9.23
CA ALA A 80 -3.75 -2.16 8.91
C ALA A 80 -3.82 -1.20 10.12
N LEU A 81 -4.05 -1.73 11.32
CA LEU A 81 -4.08 -0.95 12.55
C LEU A 81 -2.70 -0.36 12.90
N LYS A 82 -1.63 -1.16 12.83
CA LYS A 82 -0.24 -0.76 13.14
C LYS A 82 0.22 0.40 12.27
N TYR A 83 -0.13 0.40 10.99
CA TYR A 83 0.30 1.43 10.04
C TYR A 83 -0.77 2.48 9.71
N GLY A 84 -1.95 2.41 10.34
CA GLY A 84 -3.03 3.36 10.12
C GLY A 84 -3.63 3.30 8.71
N LEU A 85 -3.58 2.14 8.07
CA LEU A 85 -4.14 1.91 6.75
C LEU A 85 -5.62 1.57 6.87
N GLY A 86 -6.46 2.09 5.97
CA GLY A 86 -7.90 1.83 6.01
C GLY A 86 -8.23 0.34 5.83
N TYR A 87 -9.00 -0.24 6.74
CA TYR A 87 -9.33 -1.67 6.74
C TYR A 87 -9.90 -2.19 5.42
N LYS A 88 -10.85 -1.46 4.84
CA LYS A 88 -11.43 -1.80 3.53
C LYS A 88 -10.35 -1.86 2.44
N ARG A 89 -9.43 -0.89 2.41
CA ARG A 89 -8.35 -0.80 1.44
C ARG A 89 -7.42 -2.01 1.56
N VAL A 90 -6.95 -2.29 2.77
CA VAL A 90 -6.08 -3.44 3.06
C VAL A 90 -6.77 -4.76 2.73
N ALA A 91 -8.04 -4.93 3.09
CA ALA A 91 -8.79 -6.14 2.76
C ALA A 91 -8.92 -6.35 1.25
N LEU A 92 -9.27 -5.30 0.49
CA LEU A 92 -9.36 -5.39 -0.97
C LEU A 92 -8.00 -5.66 -1.63
N GLY A 93 -6.92 -5.08 -1.10
CA GLY A 93 -5.57 -5.39 -1.56
C GLY A 93 -5.17 -6.83 -1.27
N TYR A 94 -5.57 -7.36 -0.11
CA TYR A 94 -5.22 -8.72 0.32
C TYR A 94 -5.97 -9.78 -0.48
N TYR A 95 -7.29 -9.61 -0.64
CA TYR A 95 -8.15 -10.55 -1.39
C TYR A 95 -8.05 -10.39 -2.92
N PHE A 96 -7.16 -9.52 -3.42
CA PHE A 96 -6.78 -9.52 -4.83
C PHE A 96 -5.94 -10.75 -5.20
N PHE A 97 -5.16 -11.27 -4.26
CA PHE A 97 -4.29 -12.43 -4.47
C PHE A 97 -5.07 -13.73 -4.26
N GLU A 98 -4.71 -14.77 -5.00
CA GLU A 98 -5.21 -16.13 -4.78
C GLU A 98 -4.48 -16.81 -3.60
N ASP A 99 -4.99 -17.95 -3.12
CA ASP A 99 -4.52 -18.57 -1.87
C ASP A 99 -3.01 -18.87 -1.86
N ASP A 100 -2.46 -19.41 -2.96
CA ASP A 100 -1.03 -19.72 -3.06
C ASP A 100 -0.16 -18.45 -3.09
N GLU A 101 -0.62 -17.41 -3.80
CA GLU A 101 0.07 -16.12 -3.87
C GLU A 101 0.04 -15.37 -2.53
N ARG A 102 -1.01 -15.59 -1.72
CA ARG A 102 -1.15 -14.98 -0.39
C ARG A 102 -0.12 -15.47 0.61
N ILE A 103 0.48 -16.65 0.42
CA ILE A 103 1.50 -17.17 1.35
C ILE A 103 2.70 -16.22 1.45
N LEU A 104 3.18 -15.70 0.32
CA LEU A 104 4.31 -14.77 0.31
C LEU A 104 3.92 -13.41 0.93
N LEU A 105 2.74 -12.90 0.60
CA LEU A 105 2.22 -11.68 1.20
C LEU A 105 2.05 -11.81 2.72
N ASP A 106 1.55 -12.94 3.19
CA ASP A 106 1.40 -13.27 4.60
C ASP A 106 2.74 -13.21 5.35
N ASN A 107 3.80 -13.78 4.78
CA ASN A 107 5.15 -13.75 5.34
C ASN A 107 5.72 -12.32 5.39
N ILE A 108 5.43 -11.51 4.37
CA ILE A 108 5.77 -10.09 4.36
C ILE A 108 5.03 -9.36 5.49
N ILE A 109 3.70 -9.49 5.57
CA ILE A 109 2.86 -8.85 6.59
C ILE A 109 3.34 -9.23 8.00
N GLU A 110 3.69 -10.50 8.22
CA GLU A 110 4.16 -10.95 9.52
C GLU A 110 5.47 -10.28 9.94
N ARG A 111 6.42 -10.07 9.01
CA ARG A 111 7.64 -9.31 9.31
C ARG A 111 7.36 -7.85 9.64
N PHE A 112 6.35 -7.25 9.03
CA PHE A 112 5.92 -5.89 9.35
C PHE A 112 5.20 -5.79 10.70
N LEU A 113 4.74 -6.90 11.26
CA LEU A 113 4.08 -6.94 12.58
C LEU A 113 5.04 -7.16 13.74
N LYS A 114 6.17 -7.84 13.50
CA LYS A 114 7.30 -7.92 14.43
C LYS A 114 7.84 -6.52 14.73
#